data_AF-F8PZK6-F1
#
_entry.id   AF-F8PZK6-F1
#
_cell.length_a   1.000
_cell.length_b   1.000
_cell.length_c   1.000
_cell.angle_alpha   90.00
_cell.angle_beta   90.00
_cell.angle_gamma   90.00
#
_symmetry.space_group_name_H-M   'P 1'
#
loop_
_entity.id
_entity.type
_entity.pdbx_description
1 polymer ?
#
loop_
_entity_poly.entity_id
_entity_poly.type
_entity_poly.pdbx_seq_one_letter_code
_entity_poly.pdbx_strand_id
1 'polypeptide(L)'
;MATAAVLAPHDVHTSLNYFSAVNDEAPYNYVQAPPPGVLRSNVGAESHPTVIHDIRGQEHTVGLDKTGFQFVKHVSEEKDFLDDAAIEVKYYKEVEELLKKEAGAKKVFI
;
A
#
# COMPACT_ATOMS: atom_id res chain seq x y z
N MET A 1 19.32 26.59 -8.02
CA MET A 1 19.07 25.34 -7.26
C MET A 1 18.06 25.66 -6.18
N ALA A 2 16.79 25.29 -6.35
CA ALA A 2 15.78 25.45 -5.30
C ALA A 2 15.89 24.24 -4.37
N THR A 3 16.35 24.46 -3.14
CA THR A 3 16.34 23.44 -2.09
C THR A 3 14.88 23.18 -1.74
N ALA A 4 14.36 21.99 -2.01
CA ALA A 4 13.05 21.59 -1.52
C ALA A 4 13.08 21.68 0.01
N ALA A 5 12.18 22.46 0.61
CA ALA A 5 12.06 22.51 2.05
C ALA A 5 11.69 21.11 2.55
N VAL A 6 12.58 20.50 3.33
CA VAL A 6 12.29 19.22 4.00
C VAL A 6 11.28 19.54 5.09
N LEU A 7 10.00 19.24 4.84
CA LEU A 7 8.95 19.33 5.85
C LEU A 7 9.31 18.41 7.01
N ALA A 8 9.31 18.95 8.23
CA ALA A 8 9.49 18.16 9.44
C ALA A 8 8.47 17.01 9.46
N PRO A 9 8.85 15.83 10.00
CA PRO A 9 7.89 14.77 10.23
C PRO A 9 6.69 15.30 11.03
N HIS A 10 5.48 15.00 10.57
CA HIS A 10 4.28 15.40 11.30
C HIS A 10 3.17 14.36 11.14
N ASP A 11 2.59 13.99 12.27
CA ASP A 11 1.44 13.12 12.31
C ASP A 11 0.19 13.86 11.81
N VAL A 12 -0.71 13.13 11.17
CA VAL A 12 -1.95 13.67 10.61
C VAL A 12 -3.14 13.10 11.39
N HIS A 13 -3.87 13.97 12.07
CA HIS A 13 -5.16 13.61 12.67
C HIS A 13 -6.24 13.62 11.59
N THR A 14 -6.87 12.47 11.37
CA THR A 14 -7.90 12.30 10.32
C THR A 14 -8.94 11.27 10.75
N SER A 15 -9.83 10.88 9.85
CA SER A 15 -10.72 9.73 10.03
C SER A 15 -10.52 8.73 8.89
N LEU A 16 -10.48 7.44 9.25
CA LEU A 16 -10.50 6.33 8.28
C LEU A 16 -11.90 5.74 8.21
N ASN A 17 -12.38 5.53 6.99
CA ASN A 17 -13.71 4.96 6.75
C ASN A 17 -13.59 3.48 6.46
N TYR A 18 -14.22 2.66 7.31
CA TYR A 18 -14.29 1.21 7.16
C TYR A 18 -15.65 0.80 6.62
N PHE A 19 -15.69 -0.35 5.95
CA PHE A 19 -16.93 -0.90 5.44
C PHE A 19 -17.91 -1.15 6.58
N SER A 20 -19.14 -0.68 6.40
CA SER A 20 -20.27 -1.00 7.28
C SER A 20 -21.44 -1.48 6.43
N ALA A 21 -22.03 -2.61 6.82
CA ALA A 21 -23.21 -3.13 6.16
C ALA A 21 -24.41 -2.24 6.52
N VAL A 22 -25.07 -1.67 5.52
CA VAL A 22 -26.31 -0.89 5.74
C VAL A 22 -27.55 -1.78 5.82
N ASN A 23 -27.45 -3.02 5.35
CA ASN A 23 -28.46 -4.06 5.38
C ASN A 23 -27.79 -5.45 5.30
N ASP A 24 -28.58 -6.53 5.40
CA ASP A 24 -28.10 -7.92 5.31
C ASP A 24 -27.86 -8.39 3.86
N GLU A 25 -27.86 -7.47 2.88
CA GLU A 25 -27.60 -7.79 1.48
C GLU A 25 -26.10 -7.75 1.17
N ALA A 26 -25.69 -8.48 0.13
CA ALA A 26 -24.31 -8.40 -0.35
C ALA A 26 -23.96 -6.96 -0.79
N PRO A 27 -22.74 -6.47 -0.50
CA PRO A 27 -22.34 -5.13 -0.88
C PRO A 27 -22.27 -4.98 -2.41
N TYR A 28 -22.83 -3.90 -2.93
CA TYR A 28 -22.84 -3.52 -4.33
C TYR A 28 -22.54 -2.04 -4.49
N ASN A 29 -21.97 -1.68 -5.64
CA ASN A 29 -21.85 -0.31 -6.10
C ASN A 29 -22.04 -0.25 -7.62
N TYR A 30 -23.06 0.46 -8.07
CA TYR A 30 -23.37 0.66 -9.48
C TYR A 30 -22.38 1.65 -10.09
N VAL A 31 -21.60 1.18 -11.07
CA VAL A 31 -20.74 2.03 -11.90
C VAL A 31 -21.60 2.97 -12.75
N GLN A 32 -22.65 2.43 -13.38
CA GLN A 32 -23.62 3.18 -14.18
C GLN A 32 -24.80 3.68 -13.33
N ALA A 33 -25.75 4.38 -13.95
CA ALA A 33 -26.97 4.77 -13.26
C ALA A 33 -27.76 3.52 -12.82
N PRO A 34 -28.18 3.42 -11.54
CA PRO A 34 -28.99 2.31 -11.08
C PRO A 34 -30.42 2.39 -11.65
N PRO A 35 -31.17 1.27 -11.65
CA PRO A 35 -32.60 1.30 -11.96
C PRO A 35 -33.37 2.30 -11.07
N PRO A 36 -34.50 2.85 -11.55
CA PRO A 36 -35.31 3.77 -10.75
C PRO A 36 -35.69 3.17 -9.40
N GLY A 37 -35.43 3.91 -8.31
CA GLY A 37 -35.72 3.48 -6.94
C GLY A 37 -34.65 2.60 -6.28
N VAL A 38 -33.58 2.22 -7.00
CA VAL A 38 -32.45 1.48 -6.45
C VAL A 38 -31.34 2.44 -6.08
N LEU A 39 -30.77 2.28 -4.88
CA LEU A 39 -29.60 3.07 -4.46
C LEU A 39 -28.40 2.74 -5.36
N ARG A 40 -27.49 3.70 -5.54
CA ARG A 40 -26.25 3.44 -6.29
C ARG A 40 -25.33 2.50 -5.53
N SER A 41 -25.36 2.50 -4.20
CA SER A 41 -24.53 1.64 -3.37
C SER A 41 -25.25 1.33 -2.06
N ASN A 42 -25.07 0.13 -1.54
CA ASN A 42 -25.41 -0.24 -0.16
C ASN A 42 -24.14 -0.39 0.72
N VAL A 43 -23.01 0.15 0.28
CA VAL A 43 -21.77 0.18 1.06
C VAL A 43 -21.84 1.36 2.02
N GLY A 44 -22.03 1.08 3.31
CA GLY A 44 -21.93 2.06 4.38
C GLY A 44 -20.46 2.33 4.75
N ALA A 45 -20.25 3.45 5.44
CA ALA A 45 -18.94 3.85 5.95
C ALA A 45 -19.01 4.11 7.45
N GLU A 46 -18.22 3.38 8.23
CA GLU A 46 -17.98 3.65 9.63
C GLU A 46 -16.71 4.48 9.78
N SER A 47 -16.83 5.69 10.31
CA SER A 47 -15.74 6.64 10.44
C SER A 47 -15.02 6.48 11.78
N HIS A 48 -13.73 6.16 11.73
CA HIS A 48 -12.87 6.03 12.92
C HIS A 48 -11.82 7.14 12.96
N PRO A 49 -11.92 8.11 13.90
CA PRO A 49 -10.86 9.07 14.16
C PRO A 49 -9.53 8.36 14.42
N THR A 50 -8.52 8.68 13.63
CA THR A 50 -7.23 7.97 13.62
C THR A 50 -6.09 8.98 13.44
N VAL A 51 -4.93 8.66 14.01
CA VAL A 51 -3.69 9.40 13.77
C VAL A 51 -2.85 8.62 12.76
N ILE A 52 -2.49 9.26 11.66
CA ILE A 52 -1.52 8.72 10.70
C ILE A 52 -0.14 9.17 11.13
N HIS A 53 0.71 8.22 11.53
CA HIS A 53 2.04 8.51 12.05
C HIS A 53 3.06 8.69 10.93
N ASP A 54 3.85 9.75 11.02
CA ASP A 54 4.99 9.99 10.14
C ASP A 54 6.24 9.31 10.66
N ILE A 55 6.68 8.28 9.94
CA ILE A 55 7.81 7.43 10.35
C ILE A 55 9.13 7.79 9.67
N ARG A 56 9.21 8.93 8.95
CA ARG A 56 10.45 9.40 8.33
C ARG A 56 11.54 9.59 9.39
N GLY A 57 12.69 8.93 9.22
CA GLY A 57 13.79 8.89 10.19
C GLY A 57 13.61 7.88 11.32
N GLN A 58 12.48 7.17 11.38
CA GLN A 58 12.16 6.14 12.36
C GLN A 58 11.82 4.80 11.69
N GLU A 59 12.30 4.57 10.46
CA GLU A 59 11.94 3.40 9.65
C GLU A 59 12.36 2.08 10.30
N HIS A 60 13.36 2.09 11.17
CA HIS A 60 13.82 0.94 11.94
C HIS A 60 12.84 0.49 13.04
N THR A 61 11.81 1.29 13.34
CA THR A 61 10.81 0.99 14.39
C THR A 61 9.67 0.10 13.90
N VAL A 62 9.55 -0.07 12.57
CA VAL A 62 8.56 -0.91 11.88
C VAL A 62 9.23 -2.15 11.31
N GLY A 63 8.44 -3.20 11.09
CA GLY A 63 8.94 -4.47 10.56
C GLY A 63 7.78 -5.41 10.24
N LEU A 64 8.03 -6.40 9.36
CA LEU A 64 7.00 -7.29 8.85
C LEU A 64 6.19 -7.96 9.97
N ASP A 65 6.87 -8.53 10.98
CA ASP A 65 6.19 -9.22 12.09
C ASP A 65 5.49 -8.29 13.08
N LYS A 66 5.82 -6.99 13.07
CA LYS A 66 5.30 -6.02 14.04
C LYS A 66 4.13 -5.21 13.48
N THR A 67 4.29 -4.72 12.26
CA THR A 67 3.36 -3.77 11.62
C THR A 67 2.87 -4.25 10.26
N GLY A 68 3.31 -5.41 9.77
CA GLY A 68 2.92 -5.95 8.46
C GLY A 68 3.67 -5.34 7.27
N PHE A 69 4.65 -4.47 7.51
CA PHE A 69 5.49 -3.88 6.45
C PHE A 69 6.88 -3.53 7.00
N GLN A 70 7.87 -3.43 6.12
CA GLN A 70 9.25 -3.10 6.47
C GLN A 70 9.88 -2.23 5.39
N PHE A 71 10.74 -1.30 5.81
CA PHE A 71 11.61 -0.57 4.88
C PHE A 71 12.89 -1.34 4.65
N VAL A 72 13.21 -1.56 3.38
CA VAL A 72 14.48 -2.14 2.97
C VAL A 72 15.17 -1.14 2.04
N LYS A 73 16.37 -0.71 2.44
CA LYS A 73 17.21 0.12 1.57
C LYS A 73 17.92 -0.80 0.59
N HIS A 74 17.41 -0.83 -0.64
CA HIS A 74 17.96 -1.63 -1.73
C HIS A 74 18.09 -0.76 -2.98
N VAL A 75 19.17 -0.94 -3.73
CA VAL A 75 19.42 -0.23 -4.98
C VAL A 75 19.35 -1.26 -6.09
N SER A 76 18.34 -1.16 -6.95
CA SER A 76 18.16 -2.12 -8.04
C SER A 76 19.32 -2.08 -9.03
N GLU A 77 19.74 -3.22 -9.56
CA GLU A 77 20.70 -3.25 -10.67
C GLU A 77 20.08 -2.73 -11.98
N GLU A 78 18.81 -3.05 -12.23
CA GLU A 78 18.04 -2.51 -13.37
C GLU A 78 17.68 -1.05 -13.11
N LYS A 79 17.93 -0.18 -14.10
CA LYS A 79 17.78 1.28 -13.96
C LYS A 79 16.80 1.89 -14.95
N ASP A 80 16.73 1.32 -16.14
CA ASP A 80 16.05 1.95 -17.26
C ASP A 80 14.64 1.40 -17.42
N PHE A 81 14.41 0.11 -17.09
CA PHE A 81 13.10 -0.54 -17.17
C PHE A 81 12.44 -0.41 -18.56
N LEU A 82 13.24 -0.49 -19.62
CA LEU A 82 12.77 -0.33 -21.01
C LEU A 82 12.73 -1.64 -21.81
N ASP A 83 13.30 -2.72 -21.27
CA ASP A 83 13.38 -4.02 -21.94
C ASP A 83 12.78 -5.11 -21.04
N ASP A 84 11.62 -5.62 -21.43
CA ASP A 84 10.89 -6.65 -20.69
C ASP A 84 11.74 -7.89 -20.45
N ALA A 85 12.56 -8.31 -21.42
CA ALA A 85 13.41 -9.48 -21.26
C ALA A 85 14.51 -9.25 -20.21
N ALA A 86 15.08 -8.04 -20.16
CA ALA A 86 16.04 -7.67 -19.13
C ALA A 86 15.41 -7.59 -17.75
N ILE A 87 14.19 -7.06 -17.65
CA ILE A 87 13.40 -6.98 -16.41
C ILE A 87 13.12 -8.39 -15.88
N GLU A 88 12.61 -9.30 -16.72
CA GLU A 88 12.29 -10.66 -16.31
C GLU A 88 13.52 -11.44 -15.83
N VAL A 89 14.64 -11.32 -16.55
CA VAL A 89 15.85 -12.10 -16.25
C VAL A 89 16.63 -11.53 -15.07
N LYS A 90 16.67 -10.21 -14.90
CA LYS A 90 17.50 -9.55 -13.88
C LYS A 90 16.68 -9.04 -12.72
N TYR A 91 15.74 -8.14 -12.98
CA TYR A 91 15.00 -7.43 -11.94
C TYR A 91 14.12 -8.38 -11.12
N TYR A 92 13.39 -9.30 -11.76
CA TYR A 92 12.56 -10.25 -11.00
C TYR A 92 13.41 -11.20 -10.16
N LYS A 93 14.53 -11.67 -10.69
CA LYS A 93 15.47 -12.49 -9.93
C LYS A 93 16.02 -11.74 -8.71
N GLU A 94 16.42 -10.49 -8.91
CA GLU A 94 16.87 -9.59 -7.84
C GLU A 94 15.80 -9.41 -6.75
N VAL A 95 14.54 -9.15 -7.15
CA VAL A 95 13.42 -8.98 -6.21
C VAL A 95 13.12 -10.29 -5.47
N GLU A 96 13.19 -11.45 -6.14
CA GLU A 96 13.01 -12.75 -5.51
C GLU A 96 14.06 -12.98 -4.41
N GLU A 97 15.33 -12.72 -4.69
CA GLU A 97 16.42 -12.86 -3.72
C GLU A 97 16.26 -11.90 -2.54
N LEU A 98 15.86 -10.65 -2.80
CA LEU A 98 15.58 -9.65 -1.78
C LEU A 98 14.44 -10.10 -0.84
N LEU A 99 13.32 -10.57 -1.41
CA LEU A 99 12.16 -11.02 -0.63
C LEU A 99 12.48 -12.28 0.18
N LYS A 100 13.24 -13.24 -0.37
CA LYS A 100 13.70 -14.41 0.38
C LYS A 100 14.55 -14.00 1.59
N LYS A 101 15.46 -13.05 1.41
CA LYS A 101 16.36 -12.57 2.46
C LYS A 101 15.62 -11.80 3.55
N GLU A 102 14.79 -10.84 3.18
CA GLU A 102 14.20 -9.88 4.13
C GLU A 102 12.91 -10.40 4.76
N ALA A 103 12.09 -11.14 4.01
CA ALA A 103 10.83 -11.71 4.51
C ALA A 103 10.96 -13.18 4.96
N GLY A 104 12.13 -13.81 4.79
CA GLY A 104 12.33 -15.24 5.11
C GLY A 104 11.48 -16.18 4.24
N ALA A 105 11.08 -15.73 3.04
CA ALA A 105 10.19 -16.49 2.18
C ALA A 105 10.86 -17.78 1.67
N LYS A 106 10.16 -18.91 1.74
CA LYS A 106 10.62 -20.19 1.16
C LYS A 106 10.44 -20.24 -0.35
N LYS A 107 9.41 -19.56 -0.84
CA LYS A 107 9.07 -19.45 -2.26
C LYS A 107 8.55 -18.04 -2.51
N VAL A 108 8.95 -17.47 -3.63
CA VAL A 108 8.47 -16.18 -4.13
C VAL A 108 7.87 -16.43 -5.52
N PHE A 109 6.78 -15.74 -5.82
CA PHE A 109 6.17 -15.74 -7.14
C PHE A 109 6.02 -14.28 -7.56
N ILE A 110 6.57 -13.96 -8.73
CA ILE A 110 6.59 -12.62 -9.33
C ILE A 110 5.94 -12.75 -10.70
#